data_AF-A0A847LSV4-F1
#
_entry.id   AF-A0A847LSV4-F1
#
_cell.length_a   1.000
_cell.length_b   1.000
_cell.length_c   1.000
_cell.angle_alpha   90.00
_cell.angle_beta   90.00
_cell.angle_gamma   90.00
#
_symmetry.space_group_name_H-M   'P 1'
#
loop_
_entity.id
_entity.type
_entity.pdbx_description
1 polymer ?
#
loop_
_entity_poly.entity_id
_entity_poly.type
_entity_poly.pdbx_seq_one_letter_code
_entity_poly.pdbx_strand_id
1 'polypeptide(L)'
;MIINPLILNNANQREIWRIILVIFIFLLIILALFSLIFDLVKAIMIRQGRKIDGAMINLTDTGLIEGQSDYRKTARRKSRMMLFKAMMIPILLIVTGLIIHFTYTTIIGRAINLWDYEREGFRTIMYVHDWSNIPRVKVFGVSVISDWPALLNKPHFEVEAIVSYIVLPLYVIGGICLLVTTQAHIARFIRIEYLIKEHYESDISKKQLYDTSAASYEYRESEDTLEQ
;
A
#
# COMPACT_ATOMS: atom_id res chain seq x y z
N MET A 1 0.36 -4.99 66.11
CA MET A 1 -0.83 -5.00 65.23
C MET A 1 -0.37 -5.43 63.85
N ILE A 2 -0.54 -6.73 63.55
CA ILE A 2 -0.02 -7.36 62.34
C ILE A 2 -0.97 -7.00 61.20
N ILE A 3 -0.53 -6.15 60.27
CA ILE A 3 -1.30 -5.85 59.06
C ILE A 3 -1.18 -7.07 58.15
N ASN A 4 -2.32 -7.73 57.93
CA ASN A 4 -2.44 -8.97 57.20
C ASN A 4 -2.17 -8.74 55.69
N PRO A 5 -1.15 -9.38 55.07
CA PRO A 5 -0.77 -9.14 53.66
C PRO A 5 -1.81 -9.63 52.63
N LEU A 6 -2.87 -10.30 53.07
CA LEU A 6 -3.95 -10.82 52.22
C LEU A 6 -4.98 -9.78 51.76
N ILE A 7 -5.06 -8.61 52.42
CA ILE A 7 -6.07 -7.59 52.09
C ILE A 7 -5.59 -6.65 50.95
N LEU A 8 -4.27 -6.59 50.68
CA LEU A 8 -3.68 -5.79 49.60
C LEU A 8 -3.62 -6.50 48.22
N ASN A 9 -3.93 -7.80 48.14
CA ASN A 9 -3.74 -8.59 46.91
C ASN A 9 -5.02 -8.69 46.02
N ASN A 10 -6.21 -8.76 46.64
CA ASN A 10 -7.44 -9.12 45.91
C ASN A 10 -8.19 -7.94 45.26
N ALA A 11 -8.02 -6.72 45.76
CA ALA A 11 -8.58 -5.53 45.11
C ALA A 11 -7.74 -5.13 43.88
N ASN A 12 -6.43 -5.38 43.92
CA ASN A 12 -5.48 -5.04 42.86
C ASN A 12 -5.56 -6.00 41.66
N GLN A 13 -5.79 -7.30 41.90
CA GLN A 13 -5.87 -8.30 40.81
C GLN A 13 -6.99 -8.02 39.80
N ARG A 14 -8.19 -7.61 40.25
CA ARG A 14 -9.32 -7.32 39.35
C ARG A 14 -9.07 -6.10 38.46
N GLU A 15 -8.44 -5.06 39.00
CA GLU A 15 -8.08 -3.88 38.21
C GLU A 15 -6.95 -4.19 37.21
N ILE A 16 -5.97 -5.02 37.60
CA ILE A 16 -4.91 -5.50 36.68
C ILE A 16 -5.52 -6.30 35.52
N TRP A 17 -6.44 -7.22 35.79
CA TRP A 17 -7.13 -7.98 34.73
C TRP A 17 -7.94 -7.08 33.79
N ARG A 18 -8.58 -6.02 34.31
CA ARG A 18 -9.29 -5.03 33.47
C ARG A 18 -8.33 -4.26 32.58
N ILE A 19 -7.19 -3.82 33.10
CA ILE A 19 -6.17 -3.11 32.30
C ILE A 19 -5.59 -4.03 31.21
N ILE A 20 -5.26 -5.28 31.55
CA ILE A 20 -4.78 -6.27 30.57
C ILE A 20 -5.83 -6.51 29.48
N LEU A 21 -7.11 -6.63 29.88
CA LEU A 21 -8.21 -6.83 28.95
C LEU A 21 -8.39 -5.63 28.01
N VAL A 22 -8.28 -4.39 28.52
CA VAL A 22 -8.34 -3.17 27.69
C VAL A 22 -7.19 -3.13 26.68
N ILE A 23 -5.96 -3.45 27.11
CA ILE A 23 -4.79 -3.52 26.22
C ILE A 23 -4.99 -4.60 25.16
N PHE A 24 -5.52 -5.77 25.53
CA PHE A 24 -5.78 -6.85 24.60
C PHE A 24 -6.84 -6.48 23.56
N ILE A 25 -7.95 -5.85 23.98
CA ILE A 25 -8.97 -5.33 23.06
C ILE A 25 -8.36 -4.29 22.12
N PHE A 26 -7.54 -3.38 22.64
CA PHE A 26 -6.87 -2.36 21.83
C PHE A 26 -5.94 -2.99 20.79
N LEU A 27 -5.19 -4.03 21.16
CA LEU A 27 -4.36 -4.80 20.23
C LEU A 27 -5.21 -5.46 19.13
N LEU A 28 -6.34 -6.07 19.48
CA LEU A 28 -7.26 -6.68 18.50
C LEU A 28 -7.82 -5.63 17.53
N ILE A 29 -8.18 -4.44 18.01
CA ILE A 29 -8.64 -3.33 17.16
C ILE A 29 -7.54 -2.93 16.19
N ILE A 30 -6.29 -2.79 16.65
CA ILE A 30 -5.16 -2.46 15.78
C ILE A 30 -4.97 -3.54 14.69
N LEU A 31 -5.01 -4.82 15.05
CA LEU A 31 -4.89 -5.92 14.08
C LEU A 31 -6.04 -5.92 13.07
N ALA A 32 -7.27 -5.66 13.52
CA ALA A 32 -8.44 -5.54 12.65
C ALA A 32 -8.29 -4.38 11.66
N LEU A 33 -7.80 -3.22 12.11
CA LEU A 33 -7.51 -2.08 11.25
C LEU A 33 -6.45 -2.41 10.19
N PHE A 34 -5.37 -3.11 10.57
CA PHE A 34 -4.37 -3.56 9.60
C PHE A 34 -4.98 -4.49 8.55
N SER A 35 -5.80 -5.48 8.96
CA SER A 35 -6.48 -6.36 8.02
C SER A 35 -7.33 -5.60 7.01
N LEU A 36 -8.11 -4.60 7.48
CA LEU A 36 -8.95 -3.78 6.62
C LEU A 36 -8.12 -2.97 5.61
N ILE A 37 -6.97 -2.42 6.03
CA ILE A 37 -6.05 -1.71 5.14
C ILE A 37 -5.48 -2.67 4.08
N PHE A 38 -5.07 -3.88 4.49
CA PHE A 38 -4.55 -4.89 3.54
C PHE A 38 -5.59 -5.27 2.49
N ASP A 39 -6.85 -5.47 2.88
CA ASP A 39 -7.91 -5.82 1.96
C ASP A 39 -8.25 -4.68 1.00
N LEU A 40 -8.22 -3.42 1.49
CA LEU A 40 -8.35 -2.24 0.64
C LEU A 40 -7.22 -2.17 -0.41
N VAL A 41 -5.97 -2.37 0.02
CA VAL A 41 -4.81 -2.39 -0.89
C VAL A 41 -4.96 -3.49 -1.94
N LYS A 42 -5.36 -4.71 -1.55
CA LYS A 42 -5.63 -5.82 -2.49
C LYS A 42 -6.71 -5.44 -3.49
N ALA A 43 -7.83 -4.87 -3.05
CA ALA A 43 -8.92 -4.47 -3.94
C ALA A 43 -8.46 -3.44 -4.98
N ILE A 44 -7.66 -2.46 -4.54
CA ILE A 44 -7.05 -1.46 -5.43
C ILE A 44 -6.10 -2.13 -6.43
N MET A 45 -5.23 -3.03 -5.96
CA MET A 45 -4.29 -3.76 -6.82
C MET A 45 -5.03 -4.60 -7.86
N ILE A 46 -6.08 -5.33 -7.51
CA ILE A 46 -6.88 -6.11 -8.48
C ILE A 46 -7.41 -5.19 -9.58
N ARG A 47 -7.96 -4.03 -9.21
CA ARG A 47 -8.49 -3.04 -10.17
C ARG A 47 -7.39 -2.45 -11.06
N GLN A 48 -6.21 -2.15 -10.49
CA GLN A 48 -5.05 -1.66 -11.25
C GLN A 48 -4.48 -2.73 -12.19
N GLY A 49 -4.50 -4.00 -11.76
CA GLY A 49 -4.07 -5.16 -12.53
C GLY A 49 -4.87 -5.33 -13.81
N ARG A 50 -6.21 -5.23 -13.74
CA ARG A 50 -7.12 -5.36 -14.90
C ARG A 50 -6.85 -4.39 -16.05
N LYS A 51 -6.10 -3.29 -15.82
CA LYS A 51 -5.70 -2.38 -16.91
C LYS A 51 -4.80 -3.06 -17.95
N ILE A 52 -4.11 -4.16 -17.59
CA ILE A 52 -3.31 -4.91 -18.57
C ILE A 52 -4.20 -5.71 -19.52
N ASP A 53 -5.33 -6.22 -19.04
CA ASP A 53 -6.28 -7.04 -19.81
C ASP A 53 -6.79 -6.23 -21.01
N GLY A 54 -7.29 -5.01 -20.78
CA GLY A 54 -7.72 -4.12 -21.86
C GLY A 54 -6.59 -3.68 -22.80
N ALA A 55 -5.34 -3.76 -22.35
CA ALA A 55 -4.20 -3.49 -23.22
C ALA A 55 -3.83 -4.71 -24.08
N MET A 56 -4.17 -5.92 -23.66
CA MET A 56 -3.84 -7.15 -24.37
C MET A 56 -5.00 -7.64 -25.25
N ILE A 57 -6.24 -7.23 -24.98
CA ILE A 57 -7.45 -7.70 -25.67
C ILE A 57 -7.32 -7.67 -27.20
N ASN A 58 -6.97 -6.53 -27.78
CA ASN A 58 -6.80 -6.42 -29.24
C ASN A 58 -5.68 -7.30 -29.79
N LEU A 59 -4.62 -7.57 -29.01
CA LEU A 59 -3.50 -8.41 -29.46
C LEU A 59 -3.84 -9.90 -29.37
N THR A 60 -4.69 -10.28 -28.43
CA THR A 60 -5.19 -11.64 -28.29
C THR A 60 -6.29 -11.92 -29.32
N ASP A 61 -7.23 -11.00 -29.52
CA ASP A 61 -8.35 -11.16 -30.45
C ASP A 61 -7.91 -11.19 -31.93
N THR A 62 -6.79 -10.54 -32.26
CA THR A 62 -6.21 -10.54 -33.62
C THR A 62 -5.38 -11.79 -33.93
N GLY A 63 -5.26 -12.74 -33.00
CA GLY A 63 -4.44 -13.94 -33.17
C GLY A 63 -2.93 -13.67 -33.22
N LEU A 64 -2.48 -12.43 -32.97
CA LEU A 64 -1.06 -12.07 -33.02
C LEU A 64 -0.24 -12.73 -31.90
N ILE A 65 -0.90 -13.31 -30.89
CA ILE A 65 -0.29 -13.97 -29.74
C ILE A 65 -0.90 -15.36 -29.59
N GLU A 66 -0.19 -16.36 -30.09
CA GLU A 66 -0.66 -17.75 -30.10
C GLU A 66 -0.16 -18.54 -28.89
N GLY A 67 0.98 -18.14 -28.28
CA GLY A 67 1.65 -18.91 -27.24
C GLY A 67 1.84 -18.20 -25.88
N GLN A 68 1.96 -19.01 -24.83
CA GLN A 68 2.21 -18.55 -23.44
C GLN A 68 3.46 -17.67 -23.32
N SER A 69 4.56 -18.06 -23.98
CA SER A 69 5.83 -17.33 -23.95
C SER A 69 5.70 -15.94 -24.58
N ASP A 70 4.97 -15.85 -25.70
CA ASP A 70 4.77 -14.61 -26.42
C ASP A 70 3.80 -13.67 -25.71
N TYR A 71 2.75 -14.23 -25.09
CA TYR A 71 1.87 -13.48 -24.20
C TYR A 71 2.65 -12.89 -23.03
N ARG A 72 3.44 -13.70 -22.32
CA ARG A 72 4.24 -13.26 -21.17
C ARG A 72 5.21 -12.15 -21.55
N LYS A 73 5.95 -12.31 -22.65
CA LYS A 73 6.91 -11.29 -23.12
C LYS A 73 6.20 -9.99 -23.49
N THR A 74 5.12 -10.07 -24.25
CA THR A 74 4.40 -8.89 -24.76
C THR A 74 3.67 -8.15 -23.65
N ALA A 75 2.97 -8.86 -22.76
CA ALA A 75 2.27 -8.26 -21.64
C ALA A 75 3.24 -7.59 -20.64
N ARG A 76 4.37 -8.23 -20.31
CA ARG A 76 5.40 -7.62 -19.46
C ARG A 76 6.02 -6.39 -20.11
N ARG A 77 6.30 -6.42 -21.42
CA ARG A 77 6.80 -5.26 -22.17
C ARG A 77 5.81 -4.10 -22.08
N LYS A 78 4.52 -4.36 -22.31
CA LYS A 78 3.48 -3.33 -22.26
C LYS A 78 3.30 -2.76 -20.84
N SER A 79 3.34 -3.60 -19.81
CA SER A 79 3.31 -3.19 -18.41
C SER A 79 4.48 -2.25 -18.05
N ARG A 80 5.70 -2.54 -18.54
CA ARG A 80 6.86 -1.66 -18.35
C ARG A 80 6.71 -0.32 -19.07
N MET A 81 6.22 -0.31 -20.30
CA MET A 81 5.96 0.94 -21.03
C MET A 81 4.94 1.82 -20.31
N MET A 82 3.87 1.22 -19.79
CA MET A 82 2.88 1.95 -19.01
C MET A 82 3.44 2.47 -17.67
N LEU A 83 4.34 1.72 -17.03
CA LEU A 83 5.05 2.18 -15.84
C LEU A 83 5.88 3.42 -16.16
N PHE A 84 6.71 3.37 -17.20
CA PHE A 84 7.57 4.49 -17.60
C PHE A 84 6.76 5.76 -17.88
N LYS A 85 5.67 5.65 -18.63
CA LYS A 85 4.76 6.77 -18.90
C LYS A 85 4.15 7.36 -17.62
N ALA A 86 3.76 6.51 -16.68
CA ALA A 86 3.13 6.94 -15.43
C ALA A 86 4.14 7.52 -14.42
N MET A 87 5.39 7.03 -14.42
CA MET A 87 6.47 7.52 -13.54
C MET A 87 7.00 8.89 -13.92
N MET A 88 6.81 9.33 -15.16
CA MET A 88 7.33 10.62 -15.63
C MET A 88 6.83 11.80 -14.79
N ILE A 89 5.54 11.81 -14.43
CA ILE A 89 4.93 12.88 -13.62
C ILE A 89 5.53 12.94 -12.21
N PRO A 90 5.52 11.86 -11.40
CA PRO A 90 6.10 11.92 -10.05
C PRO A 90 7.60 12.22 -10.06
N ILE A 91 8.36 11.71 -11.05
CA ILE A 91 9.77 12.04 -11.20
C ILE A 91 9.94 13.54 -11.47
N LEU A 92 9.14 14.12 -12.37
CA LEU A 92 9.20 15.54 -12.68
C LEU A 92 8.92 16.39 -11.44
N LEU A 93 7.89 16.04 -10.64
CA LEU A 93 7.61 16.75 -9.38
C LEU A 93 8.78 16.71 -8.40
N ILE A 94 9.39 15.53 -8.21
CA ILE A 94 10.54 15.36 -7.31
C ILE A 94 11.74 16.13 -7.83
N VAL A 95 12.04 16.05 -9.13
CA VAL A 95 13.19 16.76 -9.74
C VAL A 95 12.99 18.27 -9.67
N THR A 96 11.78 18.79 -9.92
CA THR A 96 11.48 20.21 -9.74
C THR A 96 11.67 20.64 -8.29
N GLY A 97 11.17 19.85 -7.33
CA GLY A 97 11.43 20.11 -5.91
C GLY A 97 12.92 20.11 -5.56
N LEU A 98 13.68 19.17 -6.14
CA LEU A 98 15.13 19.06 -5.95
C LEU A 98 15.88 20.28 -6.48
N ILE A 99 15.53 20.74 -7.68
CA ILE A 99 16.14 21.92 -8.30
C ILE A 99 15.88 23.15 -7.42
N ILE A 100 14.63 23.40 -7.03
CA ILE A 100 14.28 24.55 -6.19
C ILE A 100 15.04 24.49 -4.85
N HIS A 101 15.03 23.32 -4.20
CA HIS A 101 15.69 23.12 -2.91
C HIS A 101 17.21 23.34 -2.99
N PHE A 102 17.85 22.79 -4.02
CA PHE A 102 19.30 22.87 -4.21
C PHE A 102 19.73 24.29 -4.57
N THR A 103 19.02 24.96 -5.49
CA THR A 103 19.28 26.34 -5.86
C THR A 103 19.17 27.26 -4.64
N TYR A 104 18.10 27.12 -3.84
CA TYR A 104 17.89 27.97 -2.67
C TYR A 104 18.93 27.73 -1.57
N THR A 105 19.26 26.47 -1.28
CA THR A 105 20.34 26.09 -0.36
C THR A 105 21.69 26.68 -0.78
N THR A 106 21.98 26.69 -2.08
CA THR A 106 23.23 27.23 -2.63
C THR A 106 23.29 28.75 -2.50
N ILE A 107 22.18 29.46 -2.73
CA ILE A 107 22.10 30.93 -2.61
C ILE A 107 22.28 31.38 -1.17
N ILE A 108 21.66 30.70 -0.20
CA ILE A 108 21.75 31.06 1.22
C ILE A 108 23.08 30.58 1.83
N GLY A 109 23.72 29.57 1.23
CA GLY A 109 25.00 29.04 1.72
C GLY A 109 24.87 28.15 2.96
N ARG A 110 23.66 27.67 3.29
CA ARG A 110 23.42 26.71 4.38
C ARG A 110 22.31 25.73 4.00
N ALA A 111 22.42 24.50 4.51
CA ALA A 111 21.38 23.49 4.36
C ALA A 111 20.13 23.87 5.15
N ILE A 112 18.97 23.79 4.50
CA ILE A 112 17.69 24.13 5.11
C ILE A 112 17.01 22.88 5.61
N ASN A 113 16.45 22.95 6.81
CA ASN A 113 15.64 21.89 7.36
C ASN A 113 14.16 22.09 6.95
N LEU A 114 13.73 21.36 5.92
CA LEU A 114 12.35 21.41 5.41
C LEU A 114 11.28 21.01 6.45
N TRP A 115 11.67 20.36 7.55
CA TRP A 115 10.81 19.89 8.63
C TRP A 115 10.98 20.67 9.93
N ASP A 116 11.72 21.77 9.91
CA ASP A 116 11.78 22.67 11.04
C ASP A 116 10.40 23.25 11.38
N TYR A 117 10.15 23.47 12.66
CA TYR A 117 8.92 24.05 13.16
C TYR A 117 9.11 25.48 13.69
N GLU A 118 10.36 25.94 13.83
CA GLU A 118 10.68 27.24 14.43
C GLU A 118 10.68 28.35 13.39
N ARG A 119 11.38 28.18 12.25
CA ARG A 119 11.59 29.29 11.30
C ARG A 119 11.53 28.87 9.83
N GLU A 120 12.16 27.77 9.44
CA GLU A 120 12.48 27.54 8.03
C GLU A 120 11.73 26.37 7.39
N GLY A 121 11.05 25.57 8.18
CA GLY A 121 10.42 24.33 7.71
C GLY A 121 8.91 24.42 7.56
N PHE A 122 8.35 23.41 6.91
CA PHE A 122 6.91 23.28 6.69
C PHE A 122 6.10 23.15 7.99
N ARG A 123 6.74 22.79 9.11
CA ARG A 123 6.03 22.54 10.37
C ARG A 123 5.68 23.82 11.13
N THR A 124 6.12 24.99 10.67
CA THR A 124 5.69 26.31 11.18
C THR A 124 4.17 26.50 11.08
N ILE A 125 3.55 25.97 10.03
CA ILE A 125 2.08 26.01 9.81
C ILE A 125 1.33 24.85 10.48
N MET A 126 2.02 24.01 11.26
CA MET A 126 1.42 22.85 11.94
C MET A 126 1.50 23.00 13.46
N TYR A 127 0.56 22.38 14.16
CA TYR A 127 0.70 22.15 15.59
C TYR A 127 1.82 21.13 15.82
N VAL A 128 2.78 21.50 16.65
CA VAL A 128 3.87 20.62 17.07
C VAL A 128 3.83 20.46 18.57
N HIS A 129 3.74 19.21 19.03
CA HIS A 129 3.79 18.84 20.43
C HIS A 129 5.15 18.24 20.79
N ASP A 130 5.57 18.45 22.04
CA ASP A 130 6.77 17.85 22.61
C ASP A 130 6.53 16.41 23.05
N TRP A 131 6.65 15.48 22.10
CA TRP A 131 6.52 14.04 22.38
C TRP A 131 7.76 13.43 23.05
N SER A 132 8.90 14.13 23.13
CA SER A 132 10.08 13.60 23.82
C SER A 132 9.98 13.83 25.33
N ASN A 133 9.43 14.98 25.74
CA ASN A 133 9.23 15.33 27.15
C ASN A 133 7.76 15.21 27.58
N ILE A 134 7.12 14.09 27.25
CA ILE A 134 5.74 13.82 27.70
C ILE A 134 5.71 13.83 29.23
N PRO A 135 4.80 14.59 29.87
CA PRO A 135 4.64 14.57 31.32
C PRO A 135 4.31 13.15 31.81
N ARG A 136 5.08 12.67 32.78
CA ARG A 136 4.86 11.35 33.39
C ARG A 136 4.77 11.45 34.90
N VAL A 137 3.83 10.72 35.48
CA VAL A 137 3.67 10.55 36.92
C VAL A 137 3.95 9.09 37.28
N LYS A 138 4.56 8.87 38.44
CA LYS A 138 4.79 7.50 38.95
C LYS A 138 3.52 7.03 39.67
N VAL A 139 2.88 5.99 39.14
CA VAL A 139 1.75 5.29 39.78
C VAL A 139 2.20 3.86 40.06
N PHE A 140 2.20 3.47 41.34
CA PHE A 140 2.69 2.14 41.79
C PHE A 140 4.11 1.78 41.31
N GLY A 141 5.02 2.76 41.25
CA GLY A 141 6.41 2.56 40.79
C GLY A 141 6.59 2.50 39.27
N VAL A 142 5.50 2.49 38.50
CA VAL A 142 5.52 2.55 37.03
C VAL A 142 5.30 4.00 36.59
N SER A 143 6.12 4.46 35.64
CA SER A 143 5.98 5.80 35.06
C SER A 143 4.90 5.78 33.98
N VAL A 144 3.77 6.42 34.25
CA VAL A 144 2.61 6.49 33.36
C VAL A 144 2.51 7.91 32.81
N ILE A 145 2.09 8.05 31.55
CA ILE A 145 1.78 9.35 30.94
C ILE A 145 0.69 10.02 31.76
N SER A 146 0.96 11.21 32.27
CA SER A 146 0.05 11.93 33.16
C SER A 146 -0.80 12.96 32.43
N ASP A 147 -0.23 13.62 31.42
CA ASP A 147 -0.87 14.69 30.67
C ASP A 147 -0.53 14.64 29.18
N TRP A 148 -1.27 15.42 28.41
CA TRP A 148 -0.96 15.67 27.00
C TRP A 148 0.37 16.43 26.88
N PRO A 149 1.22 16.11 25.88
CA PRO A 149 2.48 16.82 25.67
C PRO A 149 2.28 18.32 25.42
N ALA A 150 3.19 19.12 25.99
CA ALA A 150 3.21 20.56 25.82
C ALA A 150 3.32 20.94 24.34
N LEU A 151 2.73 22.09 23.98
CA LEU A 151 2.77 22.59 22.62
C LEU A 151 4.05 23.39 22.38
N LEU A 152 4.85 22.97 21.41
CA LEU A 152 6.08 23.64 20.97
C LEU A 152 5.81 24.73 19.94
N ASN A 153 4.92 24.45 18.97
CA ASN A 153 4.59 25.39 17.91
C ASN A 153 3.08 25.56 17.71
N LYS A 154 2.66 26.80 17.49
CA LYS A 154 1.31 27.14 17.02
C LYS A 154 1.39 27.51 15.54
N PRO A 155 0.41 27.10 14.70
CA PRO A 155 0.39 27.43 13.29
C PRO A 155 0.54 28.94 13.07
N HIS A 156 1.59 29.33 12.37
CA HIS A 156 1.81 30.68 11.89
C HIS A 156 2.49 30.64 10.54
N PHE A 157 2.31 31.69 9.75
CA PHE A 157 2.97 31.80 8.46
C PHE A 157 4.32 32.48 8.65
N GLU A 158 5.39 31.73 8.36
CA GLU A 158 6.76 32.24 8.40
C GLU A 158 7.30 32.44 6.98
N VAL A 159 7.92 33.60 6.74
CA VAL A 159 8.40 34.00 5.40
C VAL A 159 9.68 33.24 5.05
N GLU A 160 10.53 32.97 6.04
CA GLU A 160 11.75 32.18 5.87
C GLU A 160 11.44 30.74 5.42
N ALA A 161 10.24 30.22 5.70
CA ALA A 161 9.79 28.88 5.32
C ALA A 161 9.07 28.79 3.95
N ILE A 162 8.99 29.88 3.17
CA ILE A 162 8.29 29.89 1.87
C ILE A 162 8.73 28.75 0.94
N VAL A 163 10.04 28.50 0.87
CA VAL A 163 10.57 27.43 0.02
C VAL A 163 10.12 26.06 0.51
N SER A 164 10.09 25.85 1.82
CA SER A 164 9.60 24.60 2.43
C SER A 164 8.11 24.35 2.13
N TYR A 165 7.29 25.40 2.07
CA TYR A 165 5.88 25.29 1.67
C TYR A 165 5.66 24.83 0.24
N ILE A 166 6.64 25.01 -0.65
CA ILE A 166 6.54 24.59 -2.05
C ILE A 166 7.24 23.25 -2.25
N VAL A 167 8.47 23.12 -1.76
CA VAL A 167 9.33 21.95 -1.96
C VAL A 167 8.76 20.71 -1.28
N LEU A 168 8.27 20.84 -0.04
CA LEU A 168 7.81 19.67 0.70
C LEU A 168 6.57 19.02 0.05
N PRO A 169 5.52 19.76 -0.35
CA PRO A 169 4.42 19.16 -1.11
C PRO A 169 4.85 18.50 -2.42
N LEU A 170 5.81 19.05 -3.16
CA LEU A 170 6.34 18.42 -4.38
C LEU A 170 6.97 17.06 -4.08
N TYR A 171 7.76 16.94 -3.02
CA TYR A 171 8.33 15.65 -2.60
C TYR A 171 7.27 14.68 -2.09
N VAL A 172 6.33 15.13 -1.27
CA VAL A 172 5.30 14.26 -0.69
C VAL A 172 4.35 13.75 -1.78
N ILE A 173 3.82 14.65 -2.61
CA ILE A 173 2.90 14.28 -3.70
C ILE A 173 3.64 13.44 -4.74
N GLY A 174 4.86 13.84 -5.14
CA GLY A 174 5.69 13.08 -6.07
C GLY A 174 5.99 11.67 -5.54
N GLY A 175 6.38 11.56 -4.26
CA GLY A 175 6.66 10.29 -3.60
C GLY A 175 5.44 9.38 -3.51
N ILE A 176 4.29 9.90 -3.08
CA ILE A 176 3.02 9.13 -3.02
C ILE A 176 2.64 8.63 -4.41
N CYS A 177 2.66 9.50 -5.42
CA CYS A 177 2.38 9.11 -6.81
C CYS A 177 3.35 8.05 -7.32
N LEU A 178 4.64 8.15 -6.97
CA LEU A 178 5.64 7.14 -7.34
C LEU A 178 5.34 5.77 -6.71
N LEU A 179 4.91 5.75 -5.44
CA LEU A 179 4.51 4.51 -4.76
C LEU A 179 3.27 3.89 -5.41
N VAL A 180 2.24 4.69 -5.70
CA VAL A 180 1.01 4.21 -6.36
C VAL A 180 1.31 3.65 -7.75
N THR A 181 2.15 4.32 -8.55
CA THR A 181 2.52 3.83 -9.89
C THR A 181 3.33 2.53 -9.83
N THR A 182 4.21 2.40 -8.83
CA THR A 182 4.97 1.17 -8.58
C THR A 182 4.04 0.02 -8.15
N GLN A 183 3.10 0.27 -7.23
CA GLN A 183 2.08 -0.71 -6.85
C GLN A 183 1.25 -1.16 -8.04
N ALA A 184 0.86 -0.24 -8.93
CA ALA A 184 0.12 -0.58 -10.14
C ALA A 184 0.92 -1.47 -11.11
N HIS A 185 2.25 -1.31 -11.16
CA HIS A 185 3.09 -2.20 -11.94
C HIS A 185 3.15 -3.62 -11.35
N ILE A 186 3.34 -3.73 -10.04
CA ILE A 186 3.34 -5.01 -9.32
C ILE A 186 1.99 -5.71 -9.51
N ALA A 187 0.89 -4.98 -9.36
CA ALA A 187 -0.46 -5.50 -9.57
C ALA A 187 -0.67 -6.09 -10.98
N ARG A 188 -0.19 -5.39 -12.02
CA ARG A 188 -0.23 -5.90 -13.39
C ARG A 188 0.66 -7.13 -13.58
N PHE A 189 1.83 -7.16 -12.94
CA PHE A 189 2.71 -8.32 -13.01
C PHE A 189 2.03 -9.57 -12.44
N ILE A 190 1.41 -9.45 -11.25
CA ILE A 190 0.64 -10.53 -10.63
C ILE A 190 -0.52 -10.96 -11.53
N ARG A 191 -1.26 -10.01 -12.12
CA ARG A 191 -2.37 -10.30 -13.05
C ARG A 191 -1.92 -11.06 -14.28
N ILE A 192 -0.78 -10.70 -14.88
CA ILE A 192 -0.20 -11.40 -16.04
C ILE A 192 0.08 -12.86 -15.69
N GLU A 193 0.73 -13.13 -14.56
CA GLU A 193 1.03 -14.50 -14.14
C GLU A 193 -0.23 -15.29 -13.82
N TYR A 194 -1.23 -14.66 -13.21
CA TYR A 194 -2.53 -15.29 -12.98
C TYR A 194 -3.20 -15.71 -14.29
N LEU A 195 -3.28 -14.81 -15.28
CA LEU A 195 -3.89 -15.09 -16.58
C LEU A 195 -3.15 -16.19 -17.35
N ILE A 196 -1.82 -16.21 -17.26
CA ILE A 196 -0.99 -17.24 -17.87
C ILE A 196 -1.35 -18.62 -17.32
N LYS A 197 -1.44 -18.75 -15.98
CA LYS A 197 -1.83 -20.00 -15.33
C LYS A 197 -3.25 -20.42 -15.70
N GLU A 198 -4.16 -19.45 -15.72
CA GLU A 198 -5.58 -19.69 -15.99
C GLU A 198 -5.87 -20.10 -17.43
N HIS A 199 -5.15 -19.57 -18.43
CA HIS A 199 -5.48 -19.78 -19.85
C HIS A 199 -4.55 -20.77 -20.57
N TYR A 200 -3.28 -20.89 -20.16
CA TYR A 200 -2.30 -21.71 -20.88
C TYR A 200 -1.86 -22.95 -20.11
N GLU A 201 -1.90 -22.95 -18.78
CA GLU A 201 -1.51 -24.12 -17.97
C GLU A 201 -2.72 -25.02 -17.63
N SER A 202 -3.95 -24.51 -17.71
CA SER A 202 -5.15 -25.31 -17.44
C SER A 202 -5.56 -26.26 -18.57
N ASP A 203 -4.78 -26.34 -19.66
CA ASP A 203 -5.23 -26.92 -20.93
C ASP A 203 -4.52 -28.24 -21.29
N ILE A 204 -4.62 -29.23 -20.39
CA ILE A 204 -4.48 -30.65 -20.76
C ILE A 204 -5.69 -31.46 -20.31
N SER A 205 -6.23 -31.26 -19.09
CA SER A 205 -7.35 -32.06 -18.59
C SER A 205 -8.75 -31.49 -18.89
N LYS A 206 -8.90 -30.19 -19.20
CA LYS A 206 -10.20 -29.60 -19.53
C LYS A 206 -10.64 -29.81 -20.98
N LYS A 207 -9.70 -29.99 -21.91
CA LYS A 207 -9.98 -30.33 -23.32
C LYS A 207 -10.48 -31.77 -23.51
N GLN A 208 -10.00 -32.73 -22.72
CA GLN A 208 -10.45 -34.13 -22.81
C GLN A 208 -11.90 -34.36 -22.36
N LEU A 209 -12.52 -33.40 -21.66
CA LEU A 209 -13.93 -33.50 -21.26
C LEU A 209 -14.92 -32.98 -22.32
N TYR A 210 -14.43 -32.36 -23.41
CA TYR A 210 -15.28 -31.84 -24.48
C TYR A 210 -15.17 -32.61 -25.81
N ASP A 211 -14.25 -33.56 -25.96
CA ASP A 211 -14.08 -34.21 -27.28
C ASP A 211 -13.54 -35.65 -27.22
N THR A 212 -14.36 -36.61 -26.79
CA THR A 212 -14.22 -38.02 -27.23
C THR A 212 -15.41 -38.92 -26.85
N SER A 213 -16.25 -38.55 -25.88
CA SER A 213 -17.49 -39.30 -25.60
C SER A 213 -18.71 -38.80 -26.35
N ALA A 214 -18.69 -37.61 -26.96
CA ALA A 214 -19.81 -37.11 -27.77
C ALA A 214 -19.68 -37.54 -29.25
N ALA A 215 -18.47 -37.49 -29.82
CA ALA A 215 -18.21 -37.89 -31.20
C ALA A 215 -18.28 -39.41 -31.45
N SER A 216 -18.15 -40.24 -30.39
CA SER A 216 -18.22 -41.70 -30.50
C SER A 216 -19.64 -42.28 -30.44
N TYR A 217 -20.64 -41.48 -30.07
CA TYR A 217 -22.06 -41.88 -30.10
C TYR A 217 -22.72 -41.54 -31.44
N GLU A 218 -22.39 -40.40 -32.03
CA GLU A 218 -22.98 -39.94 -33.29
C GLU A 218 -22.58 -40.82 -34.49
N TYR A 219 -21.35 -41.36 -34.49
CA TYR A 219 -20.92 -42.31 -35.52
C TYR A 219 -21.59 -43.68 -35.39
N ARG A 220 -21.89 -44.11 -34.16
CA ARG A 220 -22.44 -45.44 -33.84
C ARG A 220 -23.93 -45.54 -34.14
N GLU A 221 -24.69 -44.46 -33.94
CA GLU A 221 -26.09 -44.37 -34.36
C GLU A 221 -26.25 -44.37 -35.89
N SER A 222 -25.29 -43.80 -36.62
CA SER A 222 -25.36 -43.74 -38.09
C SER A 222 -25.13 -45.09 -38.78
N GLU A 223 -24.28 -45.97 -38.22
CA GLU A 223 -24.08 -47.33 -38.74
C GLU A 223 -25.30 -48.24 -38.50
N ASP A 224 -25.90 -48.18 -37.30
CA ASP A 224 -27.07 -49.01 -36.97
C ASP A 224 -28.33 -48.64 -37.78
N THR A 225 -28.45 -47.40 -38.27
CA THR A 225 -29.57 -46.98 -39.14
C THR A 225 -29.41 -47.34 -40.62
N LEU A 226 -28.23 -47.78 -41.06
CA LEU A 226 -27.97 -48.16 -42.45
C LEU A 226 -28.05 -49.69 -42.68
N GLU A 227 -28.15 -50.48 -41.60
CA GLU A 227 -28.27 -51.95 -41.66
C GLU A 227 -29.71 -52.48 -41.40
N GLN A 228 -30.74 -51.62 -41.37
CA GLN A 228 -32.17 -52.02 -41.32
C GLN A 228 -32.88 -51.75 -42.65
#